data_AF-A0A8J8A6N6-F1
#
_entry.id   AF-A0A8J8A6N6-F1
#
_cell.length_a   1.000
_cell.length_b   1.000
_cell.length_c   1.000
_cell.angle_alpha   90.00
_cell.angle_beta   90.00
_cell.angle_gamma   90.00
#
_symmetry.space_group_name_H-M   'P 1'
#
loop_
_entity.id
_entity.type
_entity.pdbx_description
1 polymer ?
#
loop_
_entity_poly.entity_id
_entity_poly.type
_entity_poly.pdbx_seq_one_letter_code
_entity_poly.pdbx_strand_id
1 'polypeptide(L)'
;MDVRLVVFDLDGTLVGAPKPFTQLKEELKSRLLAEGIPEEVLGDLTPMYESLQRIAGETGRNFGELYSHMVELETERISESFLFEGVRETLEFLRERGIRMAVMTRSSRMAALRALEMHGIAGYFSVVSTRDDVPPGELKPNAGQLGRIIEALGVEPTRTLVVGDHGYDILPAKELGALSVMITSHESGRMSFSVDVEPDFEVPTMEEFRSLIETLLDTYIVVPAYNEERMVGTVLEDLLRYFRRDEIIVVNDGSRDGTEEIARSKGVHVLTHLVNRGLGGALGTGIAYALRKNARLILTFDADGQHLVSDALRVMKPVAEGKADFAVGSRLRGDTSQMPFVKRFGNFVLDAITAVFARKYVSDSQSGLRCFNHDCAARIRITCDRYAVSSEIIIEAAKSGCRIVEVPIKAVYTEYSMKKGTNIFEGVKIALNLLFDKLR
;
A
#
# COMPACT_ATOMS: atom_id res chain seq x y z
N MET A 1 7.02 4.66 -6.72
CA MET A 1 5.78 3.98 -7.13
C MET A 1 5.15 4.77 -8.27
N ASP A 2 4.50 4.12 -9.23
CA ASP A 2 3.87 4.76 -10.39
C ASP A 2 2.41 5.16 -10.14
N VAL A 3 2.16 5.92 -9.06
CA VAL A 3 0.81 6.43 -8.75
C VAL A 3 0.41 7.51 -9.75
N ARG A 4 -0.72 7.32 -10.43
CA ARG A 4 -1.24 8.22 -11.48
C ARG A 4 -2.60 8.81 -11.17
N LEU A 5 -3.34 8.18 -10.26
CA LEU A 5 -4.66 8.59 -9.82
C LEU A 5 -4.76 8.45 -8.30
N VAL A 6 -5.27 9.49 -7.63
CA VAL A 6 -5.74 9.41 -6.25
C VAL A 6 -7.24 9.64 -6.23
N VAL A 7 -7.99 8.70 -5.66
CA VAL A 7 -9.45 8.78 -5.48
C VAL A 7 -9.72 9.00 -4.00
N PHE A 8 -10.35 10.12 -3.67
CA PHE A 8 -10.67 10.48 -2.29
C PHE A 8 -12.13 10.20 -1.97
N ASP A 9 -12.40 9.70 -0.77
CA ASP A 9 -13.69 9.99 -0.15
C ASP A 9 -13.81 11.49 0.17
N LEU A 10 -15.04 11.98 0.27
CA LEU A 10 -15.33 13.37 0.58
C LEU A 10 -15.51 13.58 2.08
N ASP A 11 -16.60 13.06 2.64
CA ASP A 11 -16.97 13.20 4.04
C ASP A 11 -15.99 12.39 4.91
N GLY A 12 -15.53 12.94 6.02
CA GLY A 12 -14.62 12.24 6.92
C GLY A 12 -13.17 12.13 6.42
N THR A 13 -12.91 12.42 5.14
CA THR A 13 -11.56 12.41 4.56
C THR A 13 -11.09 13.80 4.14
N LEU A 14 -11.83 14.48 3.26
CA LEU A 14 -11.52 15.84 2.82
C LEU A 14 -12.27 16.89 3.64
N VAL A 15 -13.53 16.62 3.97
CA VAL A 15 -14.45 17.56 4.60
C VAL A 15 -15.06 16.93 5.86
N GLY A 16 -15.03 17.69 6.96
CA GLY A 16 -15.74 17.37 8.19
C GLY A 16 -16.99 18.23 8.34
N ALA A 17 -17.97 17.77 9.11
CA ALA A 17 -19.12 18.59 9.48
C ALA A 17 -19.40 18.44 10.98
N PRO A 18 -19.76 19.53 11.68
CA PRO A 18 -19.96 19.52 13.13
C PRO A 18 -21.17 18.68 13.53
N LYS A 19 -22.20 18.64 12.69
CA LYS A 19 -23.41 17.86 12.90
C LYS A 19 -23.15 16.36 12.61
N PRO A 20 -23.29 15.47 13.60
CA PRO A 20 -23.03 14.04 13.41
C PRO A 20 -24.14 13.39 12.57
N PHE A 21 -23.81 12.29 11.89
CA PHE A 21 -24.76 11.53 11.08
C PHE A 21 -25.94 10.97 11.88
N THR A 22 -25.76 10.68 13.17
CA THR A 22 -26.84 10.22 14.06
C THR A 22 -27.94 11.28 14.19
N GLN A 23 -27.58 12.55 14.35
CA GLN A 23 -28.54 13.64 14.41
C GLN A 23 -29.26 13.82 13.07
N LEU A 24 -28.53 13.69 11.95
CA LEU A 24 -29.11 13.73 10.62
C LEU A 24 -30.19 12.65 10.42
N LYS A 25 -29.93 11.43 10.91
CA LYS A 25 -30.88 10.32 10.89
C LYS A 25 -32.14 10.61 11.72
N GLU A 26 -31.98 11.13 12.94
CA GLU A 26 -33.12 11.46 13.80
C GLU A 26 -34.01 12.56 13.21
N GLU A 27 -33.40 13.57 12.59
CA GLU A 27 -34.14 14.62 11.90
C GLU A 27 -34.86 14.11 10.66
N LEU A 28 -34.21 13.24 9.88
CA LEU A 28 -34.87 12.58 8.75
C LEU A 28 -36.05 11.74 9.24
N LYS A 29 -35.87 10.93 10.29
CA LYS A 29 -36.95 10.14 10.91
C LYS A 29 -38.11 11.03 11.34
N SER A 30 -37.80 12.16 11.98
CA SER A 30 -38.81 13.13 12.43
C SER A 30 -39.58 13.76 11.26
N ARG A 31 -38.91 14.12 10.16
CA ARG A 31 -39.57 14.64 8.95
C ARG A 31 -40.51 13.59 8.35
N LEU A 32 -40.05 12.34 8.21
CA LEU A 32 -40.86 11.25 7.63
C LEU A 32 -42.07 10.88 8.50
N LEU A 33 -41.95 10.90 9.83
CA LEU A 33 -43.09 10.72 10.74
C LEU A 33 -44.13 11.82 10.55
N ALA A 34 -43.70 13.07 10.39
CA ALA A 34 -44.59 14.21 10.18
C ALA A 34 -45.38 14.11 8.85
N GLU A 35 -44.84 13.43 7.85
CA GLU A 35 -45.53 13.13 6.58
C GLU A 35 -46.47 11.92 6.65
N GLY A 36 -46.59 11.31 7.83
CA GLY A 36 -47.47 10.19 8.09
C GLY A 36 -46.89 8.84 7.66
N ILE A 37 -45.56 8.70 7.60
CA ILE A 37 -44.94 7.37 7.47
C ILE A 37 -45.01 6.66 8.83
N PRO A 38 -45.58 5.45 8.94
CA PRO A 38 -45.69 4.74 10.20
C PRO A 38 -44.32 4.45 10.84
N GLU A 39 -44.23 4.55 12.16
CA GLU A 39 -42.97 4.32 12.89
C GLU A 39 -42.45 2.89 12.70
N GLU A 40 -43.35 1.92 12.56
CA GLU A 40 -43.00 0.50 12.34
C GLU A 40 -42.27 0.29 11.02
N VAL A 41 -42.55 1.12 10.01
CA VAL A 41 -41.94 1.06 8.69
C VAL A 41 -40.57 1.72 8.68
N LEU A 42 -40.38 2.80 9.45
CA LEU A 42 -39.13 3.56 9.46
C LEU A 42 -37.94 2.73 9.97
N GLY A 43 -38.13 2.00 11.08
CA GLY A 43 -37.06 1.20 11.69
C GLY A 43 -35.80 2.00 11.99
N ASP A 44 -34.63 1.38 11.80
CA ASP A 44 -33.33 2.09 11.78
C ASP A 44 -33.05 2.59 10.36
N LEU A 45 -32.83 3.90 10.21
CA LEU A 45 -32.50 4.53 8.93
C LEU A 45 -31.02 4.37 8.59
N THR A 46 -30.51 3.14 8.74
CA THR A 46 -29.10 2.84 8.55
C THR A 46 -28.93 1.68 7.55
N PRO A 47 -28.38 1.93 6.34
CA PRO A 47 -28.05 3.24 5.77
C PRO A 47 -29.29 3.99 5.25
N MET A 48 -29.29 5.32 5.34
CA MET A 48 -30.49 6.15 5.09
C MET A 48 -31.08 5.96 3.69
N TYR A 49 -30.24 6.00 2.64
CA TYR A 49 -30.69 5.92 1.25
C TYR A 49 -31.43 4.61 0.96
N GLU A 50 -30.82 3.49 1.31
CA GLU A 50 -31.40 2.16 1.15
C GLU A 50 -32.66 1.99 2.00
N SER A 51 -32.69 2.56 3.20
CA SER A 51 -33.91 2.60 4.03
C SER A 51 -35.03 3.40 3.35
N LEU A 52 -34.75 4.53 2.71
CA LEU A 52 -35.76 5.29 1.96
C LEU A 52 -36.30 4.52 0.75
N GLN A 53 -35.46 3.75 0.05
CA GLN A 53 -35.90 2.89 -1.05
C GLN A 53 -36.87 1.80 -0.55
N ARG A 54 -36.52 1.17 0.58
CA ARG A 54 -37.37 0.17 1.24
C ARG A 54 -38.71 0.79 1.66
N ILE A 55 -38.68 1.94 2.34
CA ILE A 55 -39.89 2.65 2.80
C ILE A 55 -40.79 3.00 1.62
N ALA A 56 -40.23 3.53 0.52
CA ALA A 56 -41.00 3.83 -0.70
C ALA A 56 -41.68 2.57 -1.26
N GLY A 57 -40.97 1.43 -1.30
CA GLY A 57 -41.53 0.15 -1.74
C GLY A 57 -42.64 -0.40 -0.85
N GLU A 58 -42.50 -0.30 0.48
CA GLU A 58 -43.48 -0.81 1.44
C GLU A 58 -44.73 0.08 1.56
N THR A 59 -44.58 1.40 1.40
CA THR A 59 -45.68 2.36 1.59
C THR A 59 -46.33 2.83 0.30
N GLY A 60 -45.71 2.57 -0.86
CA GLY A 60 -46.12 3.12 -2.15
C GLY A 60 -45.88 4.62 -2.31
N ARG A 61 -45.16 5.26 -1.36
CA ARG A 61 -44.76 6.67 -1.44
C ARG A 61 -43.74 6.90 -2.56
N ASN A 62 -43.70 8.12 -3.09
CA ASN A 62 -42.74 8.48 -4.12
C ASN A 62 -41.33 8.55 -3.53
N PHE A 63 -40.41 7.71 -4.02
CA PHE A 63 -39.03 7.69 -3.53
C PHE A 63 -38.32 9.04 -3.69
N GLY A 64 -38.58 9.78 -4.77
CA GLY A 64 -37.97 11.09 -5.02
C GLY A 64 -38.37 12.14 -3.98
N GLU A 65 -39.62 12.11 -3.51
CA GLU A 65 -40.09 12.98 -2.41
C GLU A 65 -39.36 12.64 -1.11
N LEU A 66 -39.34 11.37 -0.73
CA LEU A 66 -38.63 10.92 0.49
C LEU A 66 -37.13 11.25 0.43
N TYR A 67 -36.53 11.05 -0.75
CA TYR A 67 -35.13 11.32 -1.01
C TYR A 67 -34.81 12.82 -0.88
N SER A 68 -35.72 13.69 -1.32
CA SER A 68 -35.52 15.14 -1.26
C SER A 68 -35.28 15.65 0.17
N HIS A 69 -35.98 15.09 1.18
CA HIS A 69 -35.75 15.46 2.58
C HIS A 69 -34.35 15.11 3.06
N MET A 70 -33.81 13.97 2.63
CA MET A 70 -32.44 13.59 2.98
C MET A 70 -31.43 14.51 2.29
N VAL A 71 -31.65 14.86 1.01
CA VAL A 71 -30.77 15.78 0.27
C VAL A 71 -30.77 17.18 0.89
N GLU A 72 -31.92 17.70 1.32
CA GLU A 72 -32.02 18.97 2.04
C GLU A 72 -31.20 18.94 3.33
N LEU A 73 -31.40 17.90 4.15
CA LEU A 73 -30.66 17.72 5.40
C LEU A 73 -29.15 17.57 5.18
N GLU A 74 -28.72 16.80 4.18
CA GLU A 74 -27.31 16.68 3.77
C GLU A 74 -26.76 18.06 3.37
N THR A 75 -27.50 18.84 2.59
CA THR A 75 -27.09 20.17 2.12
C THR A 75 -27.01 21.19 3.27
N GLU A 76 -27.98 21.18 4.18
CA GLU A 76 -27.95 21.98 5.42
C GLU A 76 -26.71 21.63 6.24
N ARG A 77 -26.40 20.33 6.42
CA ARG A 77 -25.20 19.87 7.14
C ARG A 77 -23.91 20.37 6.50
N ILE A 78 -23.83 20.40 5.16
CA ILE A 78 -22.65 20.90 4.44
C ILE A 78 -22.42 22.39 4.66
N SER A 79 -23.46 23.19 4.94
CA SER A 79 -23.31 24.64 5.13
C SER A 79 -22.43 25.03 6.32
N GLU A 80 -22.29 24.14 7.31
CA GLU A 80 -21.43 24.31 8.48
C GLU A 80 -20.15 23.46 8.40
N SER A 81 -19.89 22.83 7.24
CA SER A 81 -18.73 21.96 7.06
C SER A 81 -17.42 22.74 7.04
N PHE A 82 -16.33 22.04 7.36
CA PHE A 82 -14.97 22.57 7.36
C PHE A 82 -14.05 21.63 6.58
N LEU A 83 -12.98 22.18 6.03
CA LEU A 83 -11.91 21.41 5.39
C LEU A 83 -10.97 20.87 6.47
N PHE A 84 -10.60 19.60 6.40
CA PHE A 84 -9.57 19.08 7.30
C PHE A 84 -8.20 19.72 7.04
N GLU A 85 -7.38 19.80 8.08
CA GLU A 85 -6.02 20.35 7.99
C GLU A 85 -5.16 19.55 7.02
N GLY A 86 -4.33 20.24 6.23
CA GLY A 86 -3.42 19.64 5.25
C GLY A 86 -4.07 19.22 3.93
N VAL A 87 -5.40 19.28 3.79
CA VAL A 87 -6.09 18.87 2.56
C VAL A 87 -5.65 19.72 1.37
N ARG A 88 -5.67 21.06 1.50
CA ARG A 88 -5.36 21.96 0.37
C ARG A 88 -3.91 21.78 -0.09
N GLU A 89 -2.99 21.68 0.85
CA GLU A 89 -1.57 21.45 0.61
C GLU A 89 -1.33 20.10 -0.07
N THR A 90 -2.09 19.07 0.32
CA THR A 90 -2.02 17.76 -0.31
C THR A 90 -2.52 17.80 -1.76
N LEU A 91 -3.70 18.40 -2.00
CA LEU A 91 -4.26 18.50 -3.34
C LEU A 91 -3.35 19.31 -4.28
N GLU A 92 -2.73 20.37 -3.76
CA GLU A 92 -1.73 21.14 -4.49
C GLU A 92 -0.50 20.30 -4.85
N PHE A 93 0.07 19.61 -3.87
CA PHE A 93 1.21 18.71 -4.07
C PHE A 93 0.94 17.66 -5.16
N LEU A 94 -0.24 17.03 -5.14
CA LEU A 94 -0.61 16.04 -6.15
C LEU A 94 -0.74 16.65 -7.55
N ARG A 95 -1.34 17.85 -7.64
CA ARG A 95 -1.47 18.61 -8.89
C ARG A 95 -0.13 18.97 -9.48
N GLU A 96 0.81 19.48 -8.67
CA GLU A 96 2.16 19.84 -9.10
C GLU A 96 2.95 18.64 -9.65
N ARG A 97 2.63 17.43 -9.17
CA ARG A 97 3.20 16.16 -9.67
C ARG A 97 2.46 15.57 -10.85
N GLY A 98 1.41 16.23 -11.35
CA GLY A 98 0.59 15.76 -12.47
C GLY A 98 -0.21 14.50 -12.15
N ILE A 99 -0.47 14.23 -10.86
CA ILE A 99 -1.30 13.11 -10.41
C ILE A 99 -2.76 13.53 -10.54
N ARG A 100 -3.55 12.73 -11.24
CA ARG A 100 -4.97 13.00 -11.41
C ARG A 100 -5.70 12.72 -10.11
N MET A 101 -6.76 13.48 -9.85
CA MET A 101 -7.55 13.34 -8.63
C MET A 101 -9.03 13.17 -8.97
N ALA A 102 -9.71 12.34 -8.20
CA ALA A 102 -11.14 12.14 -8.29
C ALA A 102 -11.77 12.05 -6.89
N VAL A 103 -13.09 12.27 -6.83
CA VAL A 103 -13.90 12.05 -5.62
C VAL A 103 -14.83 10.86 -5.84
N MET A 104 -14.93 10.01 -4.82
CA MET A 104 -15.85 8.87 -4.74
C MET A 104 -16.62 8.93 -3.41
N THR A 105 -17.86 9.38 -3.43
CA THR A 105 -18.67 9.60 -2.21
C THR A 105 -20.04 8.94 -2.28
N ARG A 106 -20.60 8.64 -1.09
CA ARG A 106 -22.00 8.22 -0.88
C ARG A 106 -22.96 9.39 -0.64
N SER A 107 -22.46 10.62 -0.61
CA SER A 107 -23.28 11.83 -0.52
C SER A 107 -24.03 12.09 -1.82
N SER A 108 -25.17 12.79 -1.73
CA SER A 108 -25.89 13.25 -2.92
C SER A 108 -25.02 14.16 -3.78
N ARG A 109 -25.34 14.25 -5.07
CA ARG A 109 -24.64 15.12 -6.01
C ARG A 109 -24.69 16.57 -5.58
N MET A 110 -25.85 17.03 -5.12
CA MET A 110 -26.04 18.40 -4.65
C MET A 110 -25.12 18.71 -3.46
N ALA A 111 -25.13 17.87 -2.41
CA ALA A 111 -24.32 18.06 -1.23
C ALA A 111 -22.81 18.00 -1.54
N ALA A 112 -22.39 17.02 -2.36
CA ALA A 112 -21.00 16.83 -2.71
C ALA A 112 -20.43 18.02 -3.51
N LEU A 113 -21.12 18.46 -4.56
CA LEU A 113 -20.67 19.61 -5.36
C LEU A 113 -20.67 20.88 -4.52
N ARG A 114 -21.69 21.08 -3.68
CA ARG A 114 -21.76 22.24 -2.79
C ARG A 114 -20.57 22.28 -1.82
N ALA A 115 -20.20 21.15 -1.23
CA ALA A 115 -19.05 21.06 -0.33
C ALA A 115 -17.75 21.43 -1.04
N LEU A 116 -17.52 20.86 -2.22
CA LEU A 116 -16.32 21.11 -3.02
C LEU A 116 -16.21 22.57 -3.48
N GLU A 117 -17.32 23.19 -3.87
CA GLU A 117 -17.40 24.60 -4.28
C GLU A 117 -17.18 25.54 -3.10
N MET A 118 -17.87 25.30 -1.98
CA MET A 118 -17.79 26.14 -0.78
C MET A 118 -16.37 26.20 -0.23
N HIS A 119 -15.66 25.07 -0.26
CA HIS A 119 -14.25 25.00 0.16
C HIS A 119 -13.25 25.36 -0.93
N GLY A 120 -13.71 25.71 -2.14
CA GLY A 120 -12.84 26.10 -3.26
C GLY A 120 -11.83 25.02 -3.65
N ILE A 121 -12.27 23.76 -3.65
CA ILE A 121 -11.45 22.59 -4.04
C ILE A 121 -12.01 21.81 -5.24
N ALA A 122 -13.19 22.18 -5.75
CA ALA A 122 -13.78 21.53 -6.92
C ALA A 122 -12.83 21.44 -8.13
N GLY A 123 -12.04 22.49 -8.37
CA GLY A 123 -11.12 22.57 -9.51
C GLY A 123 -9.93 21.60 -9.49
N TYR A 124 -9.70 20.86 -8.38
CA TYR A 124 -8.65 19.84 -8.31
C TYR A 124 -9.09 18.49 -8.92
N PHE A 125 -10.39 18.21 -8.99
CA PHE A 125 -10.89 16.89 -9.31
C PHE A 125 -11.33 16.78 -10.77
N SER A 126 -10.79 15.79 -11.48
CA SER A 126 -11.16 15.49 -12.87
C SER A 126 -12.52 14.79 -12.96
N VAL A 127 -12.88 14.03 -11.92
CA VAL A 127 -14.15 13.30 -11.81
C VAL A 127 -14.66 13.43 -10.38
N VAL A 128 -15.96 13.71 -10.24
CA VAL A 128 -16.68 13.65 -8.98
C VAL A 128 -17.82 12.66 -9.15
N SER A 129 -17.64 11.45 -8.62
CA SER A 129 -18.64 10.39 -8.62
C SER A 129 -19.35 10.36 -7.27
N THR A 130 -20.66 10.50 -7.32
CA THR A 130 -21.55 10.62 -6.17
C THR A 130 -22.54 9.47 -6.16
N ARG A 131 -23.34 9.36 -5.09
CA ARG A 131 -24.41 8.36 -4.99
C ARG A 131 -25.38 8.40 -6.17
N ASP A 132 -25.66 9.58 -6.69
CA ASP A 132 -26.66 9.79 -7.74
C ASP A 132 -26.14 9.40 -9.14
N ASP A 133 -24.83 9.21 -9.28
CA ASP A 133 -24.19 8.96 -10.58
C ASP A 133 -24.09 7.46 -10.92
N VAL A 134 -24.40 6.58 -9.96
CA VAL A 134 -24.25 5.12 -10.11
C VAL A 134 -25.47 4.34 -9.58
N PRO A 135 -25.78 3.17 -10.16
CA PRO A 135 -26.79 2.29 -9.61
C PRO A 135 -26.47 1.87 -8.16
N PRO A 136 -27.47 1.61 -7.29
CA PRO A 136 -27.24 1.22 -5.90
C PRO A 136 -26.31 0.01 -5.72
N GLY A 137 -26.37 -0.98 -6.62
CA GLY A 137 -25.50 -2.16 -6.59
C GLY A 137 -24.04 -1.90 -6.96
N GLU A 138 -23.72 -0.73 -7.49
CA GLU A 138 -22.35 -0.33 -7.87
C GLU A 138 -21.72 0.64 -6.87
N LEU A 139 -22.50 1.20 -5.95
CA LEU A 139 -22.04 2.16 -4.94
C LEU A 139 -21.10 1.49 -3.93
N LYS A 140 -20.08 2.22 -3.45
CA LYS A 140 -19.18 1.73 -2.38
C LYS A 140 -20.00 1.23 -1.18
N PRO A 141 -19.74 0.03 -0.62
CA PRO A 141 -18.46 -0.69 -0.64
C PRO A 141 -18.19 -1.57 -1.87
N ASN A 142 -19.10 -1.65 -2.84
CA ASN A 142 -18.87 -2.36 -4.09
C ASN A 142 -17.90 -1.60 -5.01
N ALA A 143 -17.20 -2.31 -5.89
CA ALA A 143 -16.21 -1.73 -6.79
C ALA A 143 -16.74 -0.88 -7.95
N GLY A 144 -18.03 -0.94 -8.28
CA GLY A 144 -18.57 -0.36 -9.53
C GLY A 144 -18.28 1.14 -9.69
N GLN A 145 -18.48 1.92 -8.62
CA GLN A 145 -18.21 3.36 -8.60
C GLN A 145 -16.74 3.67 -8.89
N LEU A 146 -15.81 2.96 -8.24
CA LEU A 146 -14.37 3.12 -8.48
C LEU A 146 -13.98 2.68 -9.89
N GLY A 147 -14.54 1.58 -10.38
CA GLY A 147 -14.29 1.05 -11.72
C GLY A 147 -14.62 2.07 -12.81
N ARG A 148 -15.76 2.76 -12.70
CA ARG A 148 -16.15 3.83 -13.64
C ARG A 148 -15.19 5.02 -13.61
N ILE A 149 -14.69 5.42 -12.43
CA ILE A 149 -13.69 6.50 -12.31
C ILE A 149 -12.39 6.11 -13.01
N ILE A 150 -11.90 4.90 -12.74
CA ILE A 150 -10.67 4.33 -13.31
C ILE A 150 -10.78 4.26 -14.84
N GLU A 151 -11.89 3.74 -15.35
CA GLU A 151 -12.18 3.67 -16.80
C GLU A 151 -12.24 5.06 -17.44
N ALA A 152 -12.99 5.98 -16.84
CA ALA A 152 -13.14 7.35 -17.36
C ALA A 152 -11.81 8.10 -17.45
N LEU A 153 -10.86 7.80 -16.55
CA LEU A 153 -9.54 8.43 -16.54
C LEU A 153 -8.48 7.61 -17.28
N GLY A 154 -8.77 6.39 -17.74
CA GLY A 154 -7.81 5.53 -18.43
C GLY A 154 -6.54 5.28 -17.61
N VAL A 155 -6.71 5.00 -16.32
CA VAL A 155 -5.61 4.65 -15.40
C VAL A 155 -5.79 3.20 -14.97
N GLU A 156 -4.71 2.44 -14.84
CA GLU A 156 -4.76 1.07 -14.33
C GLU A 156 -5.06 1.04 -12.82
N PRO A 157 -5.78 0.02 -12.30
CA PRO A 157 -6.01 -0.12 -10.87
C PRO A 157 -4.71 -0.10 -10.04
N THR A 158 -3.66 -0.80 -10.47
CA THR A 158 -2.36 -0.85 -9.77
C THR A 158 -1.62 0.48 -9.69
N ARG A 159 -2.10 1.50 -10.41
CA ARG A 159 -1.60 2.89 -10.42
C ARG A 159 -2.58 3.87 -9.78
N THR A 160 -3.62 3.35 -9.14
CA THR A 160 -4.66 4.10 -8.45
C THR A 160 -4.52 3.90 -6.94
N LEU A 161 -4.61 5.00 -6.20
CA LEU A 161 -4.59 5.02 -4.74
C LEU A 161 -5.94 5.56 -4.24
N VAL A 162 -6.63 4.80 -3.41
CA VAL A 162 -7.90 5.21 -2.80
C VAL A 162 -7.65 5.65 -1.37
N VAL A 163 -8.21 6.79 -0.98
CA VAL A 163 -8.01 7.39 0.34
C VAL A 163 -9.38 7.61 0.98
N GLY A 164 -9.57 7.08 2.18
CA GLY A 164 -10.84 7.19 2.94
C GLY A 164 -10.63 7.07 4.45
N ASP A 165 -11.66 7.36 5.24
CA ASP A 165 -11.65 7.20 6.70
C ASP A 165 -12.45 5.96 7.17
N HIS A 166 -13.13 5.27 6.25
CA HIS A 166 -13.92 4.08 6.57
C HIS A 166 -13.55 2.89 5.69
N GLY A 167 -13.75 1.67 6.21
CA GLY A 167 -13.56 0.44 5.43
C GLY A 167 -14.43 0.34 4.15
N TYR A 168 -15.48 1.16 4.02
CA TYR A 168 -16.31 1.20 2.81
C TYR A 168 -15.56 1.84 1.63
N ASP A 169 -14.58 2.67 1.92
CA ASP A 169 -13.73 3.33 0.93
C ASP A 169 -12.62 2.40 0.47
N ILE A 170 -12.16 1.53 1.37
CA ILE A 170 -11.04 0.61 1.17
C ILE A 170 -11.46 -0.63 0.36
N LEU A 171 -12.66 -1.17 0.61
CA LEU A 171 -13.15 -2.38 -0.05
C LEU A 171 -13.13 -2.31 -1.59
N PRO A 172 -13.63 -1.24 -2.25
CA PRO A 172 -13.56 -1.09 -3.70
C PRO A 172 -12.13 -1.19 -4.25
N ALA A 173 -11.16 -0.61 -3.53
CA ALA A 173 -9.76 -0.62 -3.96
C ALA A 173 -9.21 -2.04 -3.99
N LYS A 174 -9.46 -2.81 -2.92
CA LYS A 174 -9.02 -4.19 -2.78
C LYS A 174 -9.65 -5.10 -3.84
N GLU A 175 -10.93 -4.93 -4.13
CA GLU A 175 -11.64 -5.70 -5.15
C GLU A 175 -11.06 -5.48 -6.55
N LEU A 176 -10.70 -4.24 -6.90
CA LEU A 176 -10.12 -3.90 -8.20
C LEU A 176 -8.59 -4.04 -8.28
N GLY A 177 -7.91 -4.34 -7.18
CA GLY A 177 -6.45 -4.39 -7.13
C GLY A 177 -5.78 -3.01 -7.17
N ALA A 178 -6.50 -1.97 -6.75
CA ALA A 178 -5.95 -0.66 -6.45
C ALA A 178 -5.37 -0.61 -5.03
N LEU A 179 -4.49 0.36 -4.79
CA LEU A 179 -3.89 0.59 -3.49
C LEU A 179 -4.84 1.41 -2.62
N SER A 180 -4.72 1.26 -1.30
CA SER A 180 -5.61 1.90 -0.34
C SER A 180 -4.86 2.55 0.83
N VAL A 181 -5.32 3.73 1.25
CA VAL A 181 -4.87 4.43 2.45
C VAL A 181 -6.06 4.76 3.34
N MET A 182 -5.98 4.38 4.61
CA MET A 182 -6.96 4.76 5.60
C MET A 182 -6.47 5.95 6.44
N ILE A 183 -7.27 7.02 6.51
CA ILE A 183 -7.11 8.13 7.46
C ILE A 183 -7.76 7.72 8.78
N THR A 184 -7.01 7.76 9.88
CA THR A 184 -7.42 7.10 11.14
C THR A 184 -7.80 8.06 12.27
N SER A 185 -7.46 9.35 12.19
CA SER A 185 -7.79 10.33 13.23
C SER A 185 -9.23 10.85 13.18
N HIS A 186 -9.92 10.69 12.06
CA HIS A 186 -11.27 11.16 11.89
C HIS A 186 -12.25 10.07 12.37
N GLU A 187 -12.80 10.25 13.57
CA GLU A 187 -13.69 9.27 14.20
C GLU A 187 -15.09 9.19 13.55
N SER A 188 -15.36 9.98 12.50
CA SER A 188 -16.67 10.12 11.85
C SER A 188 -17.30 8.80 11.41
N GLY A 189 -16.48 7.78 11.14
CA GLY A 189 -16.93 6.49 10.61
C GLY A 189 -16.98 5.31 11.60
N ARG A 190 -16.31 5.37 12.77
CA ARG A 190 -16.09 4.16 13.59
C ARG A 190 -17.33 3.61 14.30
N MET A 191 -18.45 4.33 14.31
CA MET A 191 -19.58 4.03 15.19
C MET A 191 -20.78 3.32 14.55
N SER A 192 -20.76 2.90 13.28
CA SER A 192 -21.92 2.18 12.71
C SER A 192 -21.67 0.88 11.93
N PHE A 193 -20.49 0.62 11.36
CA PHE A 193 -20.18 -0.70 10.77
C PHE A 193 -18.67 -0.91 10.78
N SER A 194 -18.11 -1.60 11.77
CA SER A 194 -16.69 -1.99 11.70
C SER A 194 -16.54 -3.07 10.62
N VAL A 195 -16.34 -2.66 9.37
CA VAL A 195 -15.84 -3.55 8.32
C VAL A 195 -14.37 -3.77 8.64
N ASP A 196 -14.05 -4.97 9.11
CA ASP A 196 -12.67 -5.38 9.35
C ASP A 196 -11.96 -5.60 8.00
N VAL A 197 -11.40 -4.52 7.47
CA VAL A 197 -10.60 -4.52 6.25
C VAL A 197 -9.26 -3.87 6.54
N GLU A 198 -8.19 -4.61 6.28
CA GLU A 198 -6.84 -4.10 6.37
C GLU A 198 -6.51 -3.31 5.08
N PRO A 199 -6.24 -2.00 5.16
CA PRO A 199 -5.75 -1.22 4.02
C PRO A 199 -4.25 -1.47 3.77
N ASP A 200 -3.77 -1.09 2.59
CA ASP A 200 -2.34 -1.19 2.25
C ASP A 200 -1.48 -0.25 3.10
N PHE A 201 -2.01 0.93 3.44
CA PHE A 201 -1.38 1.90 4.32
C PHE A 201 -2.39 2.59 5.25
N GLU A 202 -1.90 3.07 6.39
CA GLU A 202 -2.67 3.79 7.40
C GLU A 202 -1.89 5.00 7.89
N VAL A 203 -2.57 6.14 7.91
CA VAL A 203 -2.01 7.37 8.46
C VAL A 203 -3.06 8.08 9.33
N PRO A 204 -2.65 8.84 10.35
CA PRO A 204 -3.56 9.63 11.18
C PRO A 204 -4.28 10.72 10.39
N THR A 205 -3.55 11.52 9.60
CA THR A 205 -4.07 12.78 9.03
C THR A 205 -3.75 12.89 7.53
N MET A 206 -4.36 13.89 6.89
CA MET A 206 -4.05 14.24 5.50
C MET A 206 -2.63 14.77 5.30
N GLU A 207 -2.05 15.43 6.30
CA GLU A 207 -0.63 15.82 6.26
C GLU A 207 0.30 14.60 6.26
N GLU A 208 0.00 13.60 7.10
CA GLU A 208 0.76 12.36 7.10
C GLU A 208 0.55 11.56 5.83
N PHE A 209 -0.66 11.60 5.23
CA PHE A 209 -0.89 11.06 3.90
C PHE A 209 0.01 11.73 2.84
N ARG A 210 0.14 13.06 2.86
CA ARG A 210 1.07 13.78 1.97
C ARG A 210 2.51 13.29 2.13
N SER A 211 2.98 13.11 3.38
CA SER A 211 4.33 12.58 3.67
C SER A 211 4.49 11.13 3.19
N LEU A 212 3.46 10.30 3.37
CA LEU A 212 3.42 8.93 2.88
C LEU A 212 3.53 8.90 1.36
N ILE A 213 2.67 9.63 0.62
CA ILE A 213 2.70 9.60 -0.84
C ILE A 213 4.01 10.15 -1.41
N GLU A 214 4.60 11.18 -0.80
CA GLU A 214 5.94 11.65 -1.16
C GLU A 214 6.97 10.51 -1.02
N THR A 215 6.91 9.77 0.09
CA THR A 215 7.79 8.64 0.36
C THR A 215 7.57 7.47 -0.61
N LEU A 216 6.32 7.16 -0.97
CA LEU A 216 5.98 6.11 -1.93
C LEU A 216 6.43 6.47 -3.35
N LEU A 217 6.32 7.73 -3.76
CA LEU A 217 6.78 8.21 -5.07
C LEU A 217 8.31 8.13 -5.23
N ASP A 218 9.06 8.18 -4.14
CA ASP A 218 10.53 8.10 -4.12
C ASP A 218 11.05 6.73 -3.63
N THR A 219 10.34 5.67 -3.97
CA THR A 219 10.73 4.28 -3.67
C THR A 219 11.55 3.67 -4.81
N TYR A 220 12.68 3.03 -4.49
CA TYR A 220 13.54 2.32 -5.44
C TYR A 220 13.66 0.83 -5.13
N ILE A 221 13.65 -0.01 -6.17
CA ILE A 221 13.61 -1.47 -6.06
C ILE A 221 14.94 -2.00 -6.59
N VAL A 222 15.74 -2.62 -5.72
CA VAL A 222 17.01 -3.25 -6.06
C VAL A 222 16.77 -4.73 -6.32
N VAL A 223 17.04 -5.15 -7.55
CA VAL A 223 16.85 -6.51 -8.05
C VAL A 223 18.22 -7.12 -8.38
N PRO A 224 18.88 -7.82 -7.43
CA PRO A 224 20.12 -8.54 -7.73
C PRO A 224 19.83 -9.73 -8.65
N ALA A 225 20.60 -9.89 -9.73
CA ALA A 225 20.37 -10.94 -10.71
C ALA A 225 21.69 -11.59 -11.15
N TYR A 226 21.74 -12.93 -11.13
CA TYR A 226 22.83 -13.73 -11.67
C TYR A 226 22.32 -15.02 -12.30
N ASN A 227 22.39 -15.10 -13.62
CA ASN A 227 21.84 -16.19 -14.42
C ASN A 227 20.36 -16.49 -14.09
N GLU A 228 19.50 -15.48 -14.31
CA GLU A 228 18.05 -15.50 -14.08
C GLU A 228 17.24 -15.20 -15.35
N GLU A 229 17.77 -15.52 -16.53
CA GLU A 229 17.09 -15.23 -17.82
C GLU A 229 15.65 -15.78 -17.89
N ARG A 230 15.38 -16.86 -17.17
CA ARG A 230 14.08 -17.55 -17.16
C ARG A 230 12.98 -16.81 -16.38
N MET A 231 13.36 -16.04 -15.36
CA MET A 231 12.41 -15.47 -14.40
C MET A 231 12.46 -13.94 -14.34
N VAL A 232 13.61 -13.32 -14.62
CA VAL A 232 13.80 -11.87 -14.49
C VAL A 232 12.79 -11.08 -15.33
N GLY A 233 12.42 -11.58 -16.51
CA GLY A 233 11.41 -10.95 -17.36
C GLY A 233 10.05 -10.82 -16.67
N THR A 234 9.54 -11.92 -16.12
CA THR A 234 8.25 -11.96 -15.40
C THR A 234 8.30 -11.15 -14.11
N VAL A 235 9.39 -11.26 -13.34
CA VAL A 235 9.57 -10.47 -12.11
C VAL A 235 9.49 -8.97 -12.40
N LEU A 236 10.17 -8.52 -13.45
CA LEU A 236 10.14 -7.11 -13.86
C LEU A 236 8.76 -6.69 -14.37
N GLU A 237 8.04 -7.55 -15.10
CA GLU A 237 6.67 -7.26 -15.53
C GLU A 237 5.73 -7.03 -14.35
N ASP A 238 5.81 -7.84 -13.31
CA ASP A 238 4.98 -7.70 -12.11
C ASP A 238 5.34 -6.43 -11.33
N LEU A 239 6.62 -6.11 -11.18
CA LEU A 239 7.07 -4.86 -10.54
C LEU A 239 6.61 -3.62 -11.33
N LEU A 240 6.69 -3.65 -12.67
CA LEU A 240 6.33 -2.52 -13.54
C LEU A 240 4.83 -2.17 -13.54
N ARG A 241 3.98 -3.03 -12.97
CA ARG A 241 2.56 -2.69 -12.72
C ARG A 241 2.41 -1.61 -11.64
N TYR A 242 3.34 -1.55 -10.70
CA TYR A 242 3.28 -0.69 -9.50
C TYR A 242 4.39 0.35 -9.43
N PHE A 243 5.54 0.11 -10.07
CA PHE A 243 6.72 0.97 -10.00
C PHE A 243 7.11 1.49 -11.38
N ARG A 244 7.71 2.69 -11.40
CA ARG A 244 8.22 3.28 -12.65
C ARG A 244 9.50 2.56 -13.08
N ARG A 245 9.81 2.60 -14.37
CA ARG A 245 11.01 1.96 -14.91
C ARG A 245 12.32 2.48 -14.29
N ASP A 246 12.38 3.78 -14.04
CA ASP A 246 13.50 4.50 -13.42
C ASP A 246 13.65 4.20 -11.91
N GLU A 247 12.63 3.60 -11.29
CA GLU A 247 12.68 3.19 -9.88
C GLU A 247 13.22 1.76 -9.71
N ILE A 248 13.24 0.96 -10.77
CA ILE A 248 13.71 -0.43 -10.72
C ILE A 248 15.17 -0.50 -11.17
N ILE A 249 16.02 -1.04 -10.30
CA ILE A 249 17.46 -1.16 -10.49
C ILE A 249 17.81 -2.65 -10.50
N VAL A 250 18.02 -3.19 -11.69
CA VAL A 250 18.58 -4.54 -11.84
C VAL A 250 20.10 -4.45 -11.72
N VAL A 251 20.67 -5.24 -10.82
CA VAL A 251 22.12 -5.39 -10.70
C VAL A 251 22.51 -6.74 -11.31
N ASN A 252 22.96 -6.73 -12.57
CA ASN A 252 23.48 -7.91 -13.23
C ASN A 252 24.88 -8.23 -12.69
N ASP A 253 25.00 -9.28 -11.90
CA ASP A 253 26.24 -9.68 -11.23
C ASP A 253 27.11 -10.59 -12.11
N GLY A 254 27.38 -10.14 -13.35
CA GLY A 254 28.23 -10.85 -14.30
C GLY A 254 27.61 -12.13 -14.88
N SER A 255 26.30 -12.12 -15.17
CA SER A 255 25.60 -13.25 -15.80
C SER A 255 26.22 -13.66 -17.14
N ARG A 256 26.13 -14.95 -17.45
CA ARG A 256 26.59 -15.56 -18.72
C ARG A 256 25.46 -15.94 -19.66
N ASP A 257 24.23 -15.69 -19.25
CA ASP A 257 22.99 -15.99 -19.96
C ASP A 257 22.28 -14.69 -20.43
N GLY A 258 21.04 -14.79 -20.90
CA GLY A 258 20.26 -13.65 -21.40
C GLY A 258 19.77 -12.64 -20.35
N THR A 259 20.13 -12.77 -19.07
CA THR A 259 19.58 -11.95 -17.96
C THR A 259 19.68 -10.46 -18.21
N GLU A 260 20.84 -9.97 -18.63
CA GLU A 260 21.07 -8.54 -18.85
C GLU A 260 20.27 -8.01 -20.03
N GLU A 261 20.23 -8.74 -21.14
CA GLU A 261 19.50 -8.34 -22.33
C GLU A 261 18.00 -8.25 -22.04
N ILE A 262 17.44 -9.25 -21.35
CA ILE A 262 16.05 -9.26 -20.94
C ILE A 262 15.75 -8.06 -20.02
N ALA A 263 16.57 -7.82 -19.00
CA ALA A 263 16.38 -6.67 -18.11
C ALA A 263 16.42 -5.34 -18.87
N ARG A 264 17.40 -5.14 -19.76
CA ARG A 264 17.50 -3.93 -20.60
C ARG A 264 16.30 -3.77 -21.52
N SER A 265 15.77 -4.86 -22.07
CA SER A 265 14.57 -4.83 -22.94
C SER A 265 13.32 -4.30 -22.24
N LYS A 266 13.24 -4.42 -20.91
CA LYS A 266 12.14 -3.86 -20.09
C LYS A 266 12.26 -2.35 -19.85
N GLY A 267 13.42 -1.76 -20.18
CA GLY A 267 13.69 -0.32 -20.04
C GLY A 267 13.99 0.13 -18.61
N VAL A 268 14.31 -0.79 -17.71
CA VAL A 268 14.70 -0.48 -16.31
C VAL A 268 16.18 -0.11 -16.22
N HIS A 269 16.63 0.42 -15.08
CA HIS A 269 18.06 0.64 -14.86
C HIS A 269 18.80 -0.68 -14.69
N VAL A 270 19.90 -0.86 -15.42
CA VAL A 270 20.74 -2.06 -15.33
C VAL A 270 22.18 -1.66 -15.01
N LEU A 271 22.64 -2.08 -13.83
CA LEU A 271 24.02 -1.94 -13.36
C LEU A 271 24.72 -3.28 -13.52
N THR A 272 25.85 -3.32 -14.25
CA THR A 272 26.54 -4.57 -14.56
C THR A 272 27.88 -4.64 -13.84
N HIS A 273 28.11 -5.75 -13.13
CA HIS A 273 29.45 -6.11 -12.67
C HIS A 273 30.19 -6.91 -13.74
N LEU A 274 31.46 -6.55 -13.98
CA LEU A 274 32.33 -7.26 -14.92
C LEU A 274 32.69 -8.69 -14.47
N VAL A 275 32.69 -8.90 -13.16
CA VAL A 275 32.94 -10.20 -12.51
C VAL A 275 31.84 -10.44 -11.48
N ASN A 276 31.45 -11.70 -11.27
CA ASN A 276 30.49 -12.05 -10.22
C ASN A 276 31.07 -11.70 -8.85
N ARG A 277 30.46 -10.72 -8.18
CA ARG A 277 30.82 -10.25 -6.85
C ARG A 277 29.97 -10.91 -5.76
N GLY A 278 28.95 -11.67 -6.12
CA GLY A 278 28.00 -12.29 -5.21
C GLY A 278 26.87 -11.35 -4.79
N LEU A 279 25.88 -11.93 -4.10
CA LEU A 279 24.66 -11.24 -3.68
C LEU A 279 24.94 -9.95 -2.90
N GLY A 280 25.90 -9.97 -1.99
CA GLY A 280 26.20 -8.78 -1.18
C GLY A 280 26.87 -7.67 -1.97
N GLY A 281 27.74 -8.01 -2.91
CA GLY A 281 28.27 -7.06 -3.87
C GLY A 281 27.17 -6.42 -4.72
N ALA A 282 26.22 -7.23 -5.21
CA ALA A 282 25.09 -6.75 -6.01
C ALA A 282 24.15 -5.84 -5.22
N LEU A 283 23.77 -6.25 -4.01
CA LEU A 283 22.94 -5.44 -3.10
C LEU A 283 23.64 -4.12 -2.74
N GLY A 284 24.94 -4.15 -2.41
CA GLY A 284 25.72 -2.96 -2.10
C GLY A 284 25.73 -1.95 -3.25
N THR A 285 25.95 -2.42 -4.49
CA THR A 285 25.89 -1.57 -5.69
C THR A 285 24.52 -0.96 -5.89
N GLY A 286 23.45 -1.75 -5.79
CA GLY A 286 22.07 -1.28 -5.99
C GLY A 286 21.62 -0.28 -4.92
N ILE A 287 21.88 -0.58 -3.64
CA ILE A 287 21.54 0.31 -2.52
C ILE A 287 22.32 1.62 -2.63
N ALA A 288 23.61 1.57 -2.94
CA ALA A 288 24.41 2.78 -3.15
C ALA A 288 23.90 3.64 -4.32
N TYR A 289 23.43 3.01 -5.40
CA TYR A 289 22.82 3.73 -6.51
C TYR A 289 21.50 4.40 -6.08
N ALA A 290 20.62 3.67 -5.39
CA ALA A 290 19.36 4.22 -4.88
C ALA A 290 19.57 5.39 -3.92
N LEU A 291 20.54 5.30 -2.99
CA LEU A 291 20.91 6.40 -2.10
C LEU A 291 21.38 7.64 -2.87
N ARG A 292 22.17 7.49 -3.94
CA ARG A 292 22.59 8.62 -4.80
C ARG A 292 21.41 9.26 -5.55
N LYS A 293 20.29 8.56 -5.68
CA LYS A 293 19.04 9.08 -6.22
C LYS A 293 18.13 9.69 -5.14
N ASN A 294 18.62 9.82 -3.91
CA ASN A 294 17.86 10.28 -2.74
C ASN A 294 16.60 9.45 -2.50
N ALA A 295 16.69 8.13 -2.72
CA ALA A 295 15.59 7.20 -2.45
C ALA A 295 15.12 7.33 -1.00
N ARG A 296 13.82 7.61 -0.80
CA ARG A 296 13.21 7.67 0.55
C ARG A 296 12.96 6.27 1.09
N LEU A 297 12.61 5.35 0.20
CA LEU A 297 12.50 3.92 0.47
C LEU A 297 13.35 3.11 -0.51
N ILE A 298 13.97 2.06 -0.01
CA ILE A 298 14.71 1.08 -0.81
C ILE A 298 14.15 -0.30 -0.50
N LEU A 299 13.62 -0.97 -1.52
CA LEU A 299 13.15 -2.35 -1.45
C LEU A 299 14.17 -3.27 -2.12
N THR A 300 14.52 -4.41 -1.51
CA THR A 300 15.25 -5.48 -2.20
C THR A 300 14.28 -6.57 -2.64
N PHE A 301 14.44 -7.07 -3.87
CA PHE A 301 13.53 -8.05 -4.46
C PHE A 301 14.29 -9.05 -5.33
N ASP A 302 14.18 -10.35 -5.02
CA ASP A 302 14.92 -11.40 -5.73
C ASP A 302 14.41 -11.61 -7.17
N ALA A 303 15.34 -11.84 -8.11
CA ALA A 303 15.04 -12.00 -9.53
C ALA A 303 14.55 -13.42 -9.93
N ASP A 304 14.44 -14.34 -8.98
CA ASP A 304 14.14 -15.76 -9.22
C ASP A 304 12.64 -16.11 -9.16
N GLY A 305 11.79 -15.13 -8.84
CA GLY A 305 10.34 -15.27 -8.76
C GLY A 305 9.81 -15.87 -7.46
N GLN A 306 10.61 -15.90 -6.38
CA GLN A 306 10.16 -16.38 -5.06
C GLN A 306 9.35 -15.38 -4.24
N HIS A 307 9.28 -14.12 -4.69
CA HIS A 307 8.60 -13.04 -3.99
C HIS A 307 7.39 -12.52 -4.78
N LEU A 308 6.36 -12.11 -4.05
CA LEU A 308 5.15 -11.49 -4.61
C LEU A 308 5.20 -9.98 -4.38
N VAL A 309 4.71 -9.19 -5.34
CA VAL A 309 4.63 -7.72 -5.19
C VAL A 309 3.67 -7.34 -4.07
N SER A 310 2.59 -8.09 -3.84
CA SER A 310 1.71 -7.90 -2.69
C SER A 310 2.44 -8.05 -1.35
N ASP A 311 3.45 -8.92 -1.28
CA ASP A 311 4.26 -9.10 -0.07
C ASP A 311 5.25 -7.95 0.08
N ALA A 312 5.78 -7.43 -1.04
CA ALA A 312 6.60 -6.23 -1.03
C ALA A 312 5.85 -5.02 -0.46
N LEU A 313 4.60 -4.80 -0.90
CA LEU A 313 3.75 -3.71 -0.38
C LEU A 313 3.55 -3.84 1.14
N ARG A 314 3.26 -5.05 1.64
CA ARG A 314 3.13 -5.32 3.09
C ARG A 314 4.44 -5.09 3.84
N VAL A 315 5.58 -5.49 3.28
CA VAL A 315 6.91 -5.24 3.87
C VAL A 315 7.24 -3.74 3.87
N MET A 316 6.79 -2.98 2.86
CA MET A 316 6.97 -1.54 2.80
C MET A 316 6.13 -0.79 3.84
N LYS A 317 4.89 -1.21 4.09
CA LYS A 317 3.91 -0.57 4.97
C LYS A 317 4.51 0.03 6.26
N PRO A 318 5.14 -0.75 7.17
CA PRO A 318 5.64 -0.20 8.43
C PRO A 318 6.78 0.80 8.26
N VAL A 319 7.55 0.73 7.18
CA VAL A 319 8.66 1.67 6.91
C VAL A 319 8.12 2.95 6.28
N ALA A 320 7.19 2.82 5.33
CA ALA A 320 6.53 3.94 4.66
C ALA A 320 5.70 4.80 5.64
N GLU A 321 5.06 4.14 6.63
CA GLU A 321 4.31 4.79 7.72
C GLU A 321 5.21 5.32 8.86
N GLY A 322 6.53 5.21 8.74
CA GLY A 322 7.47 5.70 9.77
C GLY A 322 7.49 4.91 11.09
N LYS A 323 6.78 3.78 11.16
CA LYS A 323 6.71 2.88 12.33
C LYS A 323 7.99 2.06 12.51
N ALA A 324 8.73 1.82 11.43
CA ALA A 324 10.00 1.12 11.41
C ALA A 324 11.02 1.82 10.50
N ASP A 325 12.30 1.56 10.72
CA ASP A 325 13.38 2.03 9.83
C ASP A 325 13.80 0.94 8.84
N PHE A 326 13.56 -0.32 9.23
CA PHE A 326 13.91 -1.51 8.46
C PHE A 326 12.85 -2.61 8.66
N ALA A 327 12.36 -3.18 7.57
CA ALA A 327 11.44 -4.30 7.58
C ALA A 327 12.00 -5.49 6.79
N VAL A 328 11.84 -6.69 7.34
CA VAL A 328 12.22 -7.94 6.69
C VAL A 328 10.97 -8.80 6.51
N GLY A 329 10.75 -9.28 5.29
CA GLY A 329 9.70 -10.26 5.03
C GLY A 329 10.08 -11.61 5.63
N SER A 330 9.27 -12.16 6.54
CA SER A 330 9.51 -13.47 7.15
C SER A 330 8.56 -14.53 6.62
N ARG A 331 9.12 -15.57 5.99
CA ARG A 331 8.36 -16.77 5.55
C ARG A 331 7.96 -17.63 6.74
N LEU A 332 8.71 -17.56 7.85
CA LEU A 332 8.46 -18.35 9.07
C LEU A 332 7.33 -17.79 9.94
N ARG A 333 6.95 -16.52 9.75
CA ARG A 333 5.75 -15.92 10.35
C ARG A 333 4.51 -16.04 9.46
N GLY A 334 4.66 -16.54 8.24
CA GLY A 334 3.57 -16.80 7.29
C GLY A 334 3.18 -18.28 7.25
N ASP A 335 2.60 -18.73 6.14
CA ASP A 335 2.34 -20.16 5.92
C ASP A 335 3.64 -20.90 5.57
N THR A 336 4.03 -21.82 6.45
CA THR A 336 5.26 -22.61 6.33
C THR A 336 5.04 -23.95 5.63
N SER A 337 3.82 -24.25 5.17
CA SER A 337 3.41 -25.55 4.61
C SER A 337 4.26 -26.03 3.42
N GLN A 338 4.79 -25.11 2.63
CA GLN A 338 5.57 -25.40 1.42
C GLN A 338 7.10 -25.36 1.63
N MET A 339 7.58 -25.00 2.83
CA MET A 339 9.03 -24.84 3.09
C MET A 339 9.73 -26.19 3.35
N PRO A 340 10.81 -26.53 2.61
CA PRO A 340 11.57 -27.74 2.88
C PRO A 340 12.20 -27.74 4.27
N PHE A 341 12.05 -28.84 5.02
CA PHE A 341 12.56 -28.98 6.39
C PHE A 341 14.06 -28.67 6.54
N VAL A 342 14.87 -29.01 5.54
CA VAL A 342 16.33 -28.76 5.55
C VAL A 342 16.64 -27.25 5.44
N LYS A 343 15.86 -26.50 4.64
CA LYS A 343 15.98 -25.03 4.55
C LYS A 343 15.55 -24.37 5.86
N ARG A 344 14.51 -24.90 6.50
CA ARG A 344 14.02 -24.42 7.81
C ARG A 344 15.08 -24.58 8.92
N PHE A 345 15.80 -25.69 8.95
CA PHE A 345 16.88 -25.92 9.92
C PHE A 345 18.10 -25.00 9.67
N GLY A 346 18.50 -24.83 8.41
CA GLY A 346 19.60 -23.91 8.05
C GLY A 346 19.29 -22.46 8.42
N ASN A 347 18.08 -21.99 8.14
CA ASN A 347 17.62 -20.66 8.56
C ASN A 347 17.64 -20.53 10.08
N PHE A 348 17.09 -21.50 10.82
CA PHE A 348 17.08 -21.46 12.29
C PHE A 348 18.48 -21.27 12.91
N VAL A 349 19.50 -21.95 12.37
CA VAL A 349 20.89 -21.78 12.83
C VAL A 349 21.40 -20.36 12.57
N LEU A 350 21.19 -19.85 11.35
CA LEU A 350 21.59 -18.48 10.97
C LEU A 350 20.80 -17.40 11.72
N ASP A 351 19.53 -17.65 12.03
CA ASP A 351 18.66 -16.77 12.83
C ASP A 351 19.14 -16.72 14.28
N ALA A 352 19.52 -17.86 14.86
CA ALA A 352 20.10 -17.91 16.20
C ALA A 352 21.41 -17.12 16.29
N ILE A 353 22.28 -17.25 15.28
CA ILE A 353 23.53 -16.48 15.19
C ILE A 353 23.24 -14.99 15.05
N THR A 354 22.36 -14.63 14.12
CA THR A 354 21.92 -13.25 13.90
C THR A 354 21.34 -12.67 15.18
N ALA A 355 20.55 -13.44 15.93
CA ALA A 355 19.94 -13.00 17.18
C ALA A 355 20.97 -12.68 18.27
N VAL A 356 22.02 -13.50 18.39
CA VAL A 356 23.12 -13.26 19.33
C VAL A 356 23.86 -11.97 18.98
N PHE A 357 24.15 -11.73 17.70
CA PHE A 357 24.95 -10.58 17.28
C PHE A 357 24.16 -9.27 17.12
N ALA A 358 22.92 -9.35 16.64
CA ALA A 358 22.02 -8.21 16.56
C ALA A 358 21.39 -7.87 17.92
N ARG A 359 21.57 -8.73 18.95
CA ARG A 359 20.85 -8.70 20.24
C ARG A 359 19.32 -8.62 20.07
N LYS A 360 18.83 -9.09 18.92
CA LYS A 360 17.44 -9.02 18.50
C LYS A 360 17.14 -10.22 17.62
N TYR A 361 16.14 -11.00 18.00
CA TYR A 361 15.73 -12.16 17.23
C TYR A 361 14.98 -11.70 15.96
N VAL A 362 15.43 -12.18 14.81
CA VAL A 362 14.75 -12.07 13.52
C VAL A 362 14.54 -13.50 13.02
N SER A 363 13.30 -13.88 12.80
CA SER A 363 12.86 -15.24 12.48
C SER A 363 13.13 -15.69 11.05
N ASP A 364 13.52 -14.80 10.13
CA ASP A 364 13.95 -15.18 8.77
C ASP A 364 15.03 -14.22 8.27
N SER A 365 16.22 -14.32 8.85
CA SER A 365 17.35 -13.44 8.53
C SER A 365 17.78 -13.51 7.06
N GLN A 366 17.47 -14.62 6.39
CA GLN A 366 17.90 -14.95 5.03
C GLN A 366 16.91 -14.51 3.95
N SER A 367 15.79 -13.90 4.29
CA SER A 367 14.80 -13.44 3.30
C SER A 367 15.33 -12.31 2.42
N GLY A 368 15.28 -12.46 1.09
CA GLY A 368 15.70 -11.45 0.12
C GLY A 368 14.79 -10.22 0.06
N LEU A 369 13.53 -10.34 0.51
CA LEU A 369 12.55 -9.26 0.51
C LEU A 369 12.68 -8.38 1.75
N ARG A 370 13.19 -7.17 1.57
CA ARG A 370 13.46 -6.21 2.64
C ARG A 370 13.13 -4.79 2.22
N CYS A 371 12.74 -3.95 3.16
CA CYS A 371 12.53 -2.53 2.94
C CYS A 371 13.31 -1.69 3.95
N PHE A 372 13.96 -0.63 3.49
CA PHE A 372 14.73 0.32 4.29
C PHE A 372 14.20 1.72 4.06
N ASN A 373 14.16 2.55 5.11
CA ASN A 373 14.16 3.99 4.89
C ASN A 373 15.57 4.48 4.50
N HIS A 374 15.63 5.69 3.95
CA HIS A 374 16.88 6.32 3.52
C HIS A 374 17.98 6.27 4.59
N ASP A 375 17.66 6.70 5.82
CA ASP A 375 18.63 6.84 6.89
C ASP A 375 19.19 5.49 7.37
N CYS A 376 18.35 4.46 7.42
CA CYS A 376 18.78 3.10 7.71
C CYS A 376 19.74 2.60 6.64
N ALA A 377 19.36 2.71 5.37
CA ALA A 377 20.17 2.27 4.25
C ALA A 377 21.53 3.00 4.18
N ALA A 378 21.56 4.31 4.49
CA ALA A 378 22.78 5.11 4.49
C ALA A 378 23.77 4.73 5.61
N ARG A 379 23.30 4.14 6.70
CA ARG A 379 24.14 3.71 7.84
C ARG A 379 24.70 2.30 7.67
N ILE A 380 24.05 1.46 6.86
CA ILE A 380 24.46 0.07 6.65
C ILE A 380 25.70 0.01 5.75
N ARG A 381 26.75 -0.65 6.23
CA ARG A 381 27.96 -0.93 5.45
C ARG A 381 28.04 -2.42 5.13
N ILE A 382 27.74 -2.76 3.88
CA ILE A 382 27.88 -4.11 3.35
C ILE A 382 29.37 -4.37 3.06
N THR A 383 29.93 -5.39 3.69
CA THR A 383 31.32 -5.84 3.49
C THR A 383 31.39 -7.31 3.09
N CYS A 384 30.33 -8.08 3.33
CA CYS A 384 30.23 -9.44 2.84
C CYS A 384 29.76 -9.44 1.39
N ASP A 385 30.57 -9.98 0.49
CA ASP A 385 30.27 -10.07 -0.94
C ASP A 385 29.24 -11.17 -1.28
N ARG A 386 29.08 -12.19 -0.42
CA ARG A 386 28.29 -13.40 -0.70
C ARG A 386 27.12 -13.59 0.29
N TYR A 387 26.61 -14.82 0.43
CA TYR A 387 25.39 -15.16 1.18
C TYR A 387 25.30 -14.63 2.62
N ALA A 388 26.44 -14.41 3.30
CA ALA A 388 26.46 -13.86 4.66
C ALA A 388 25.87 -12.44 4.77
N VAL A 389 25.74 -11.72 3.64
CA VAL A 389 25.18 -10.36 3.59
C VAL A 389 23.79 -10.25 4.22
N SER A 390 22.97 -11.29 4.10
CA SER A 390 21.63 -11.32 4.65
C SER A 390 21.60 -11.09 6.17
N SER A 391 22.51 -11.77 6.90
CA SER A 391 22.69 -11.56 8.34
C SER A 391 23.44 -10.27 8.65
N GLU A 392 24.43 -9.91 7.84
CA GLU A 392 25.22 -8.68 8.01
C GLU A 392 24.32 -7.44 8.01
N ILE A 393 23.41 -7.32 7.05
CA ILE A 393 22.48 -6.19 6.94
C ILE A 393 21.68 -6.01 8.23
N ILE A 394 21.13 -7.09 8.79
CA ILE A 394 20.34 -7.06 10.02
C ILE A 394 21.21 -6.64 11.22
N ILE A 395 22.42 -7.18 11.31
CA ILE A 395 23.38 -6.86 12.38
C ILE A 395 23.77 -5.38 12.32
N GLU A 396 24.11 -4.85 11.14
CA GLU A 396 24.51 -3.46 10.96
C GLU A 396 23.33 -2.49 11.21
N ALA A 397 22.12 -2.84 10.78
CA ALA A 397 20.90 -2.08 11.10
C ALA A 397 20.66 -2.03 12.62
N ALA A 398 20.80 -3.17 13.31
CA ALA A 398 20.63 -3.25 14.77
C ALA A 398 21.71 -2.46 15.52
N LYS A 399 22.98 -2.58 15.12
CA LYS A 399 24.09 -1.79 15.68
C LYS A 399 23.89 -0.28 15.49
N SER A 400 23.26 0.11 14.39
CA SER A 400 22.94 1.50 14.07
C SER A 400 21.69 2.04 14.79
N GLY A 401 21.09 1.26 15.69
CA GLY A 401 19.93 1.65 16.48
C GLY A 401 18.62 1.70 15.69
N CYS A 402 18.53 1.05 14.53
CA CYS A 402 17.34 1.09 13.69
C CYS A 402 16.18 0.27 14.29
N ARG A 403 14.95 0.76 14.12
CA ARG A 403 13.72 0.04 14.47
C ARG A 403 13.44 -1.03 13.41
N ILE A 404 13.76 -2.27 13.75
CA ILE A 404 13.58 -3.44 12.86
C ILE A 404 12.23 -4.12 13.13
N VAL A 405 11.47 -4.45 12.09
CA VAL A 405 10.24 -5.26 12.18
C VAL A 405 10.26 -6.44 11.20
N GLU A 406 9.49 -7.48 11.52
CA GLU A 406 9.27 -8.62 10.63
C GLU A 406 7.84 -8.62 10.13
N VAL A 407 7.67 -8.78 8.82
CA VAL A 407 6.35 -8.83 8.17
C VAL A 407 6.13 -10.21 7.59
N PRO A 408 5.04 -10.92 7.91
CA PRO A 408 4.75 -12.24 7.34
C PRO A 408 4.63 -12.21 5.81
N ILE A 409 5.39 -13.06 5.11
CA ILE A 409 5.32 -13.20 3.64
C ILE A 409 5.02 -14.64 3.23
N LYS A 410 4.49 -14.83 2.01
CA LYS A 410 4.24 -16.15 1.44
C LYS A 410 5.54 -16.73 0.88
N ALA A 411 5.76 -18.02 1.07
CA ALA A 411 6.89 -18.71 0.46
C ALA A 411 6.46 -19.29 -0.90
N VAL A 412 6.90 -18.68 -2.00
CA VAL A 412 6.64 -19.20 -3.36
C VAL A 412 7.79 -20.12 -3.76
N TYR A 413 7.49 -21.39 -3.96
CA TYR A 413 8.45 -22.38 -4.46
C TYR A 413 8.03 -22.89 -5.83
N THR A 414 8.81 -22.55 -6.86
CA THR A 414 8.70 -23.15 -8.20
C THR A 414 9.66 -24.34 -8.34
N GLU A 415 9.39 -25.28 -9.26
CA GLU A 415 10.32 -26.39 -9.56
C GLU A 415 11.73 -25.89 -9.91
N TYR A 416 11.83 -24.74 -10.58
CA TYR A 416 13.09 -24.07 -10.89
C TYR A 416 13.81 -23.63 -9.63
N SER A 417 13.12 -22.93 -8.73
CA SER A 417 13.67 -22.42 -7.47
C SER A 417 14.03 -23.53 -6.46
N MET A 418 13.40 -24.70 -6.59
CA MET A 418 13.69 -25.88 -5.76
C MET A 418 14.93 -26.65 -6.23
N LYS A 419 15.25 -26.60 -7.52
CA LYS A 419 16.50 -27.15 -8.10
C LYS A 419 17.70 -26.23 -7.85
N LYS A 420 17.48 -24.94 -7.57
CA LYS A 420 18.52 -23.99 -7.12
C LYS A 420 18.71 -24.07 -5.60
N GLY A 421 19.95 -24.27 -5.17
CA GLY A 421 20.34 -24.24 -3.76
C GLY A 421 21.73 -24.81 -3.54
N THR A 422 22.58 -24.06 -2.84
CA THR A 422 23.87 -24.54 -2.36
C THR A 422 23.65 -25.61 -1.29
N ASN A 423 24.60 -26.53 -1.12
CA ASN A 423 24.59 -27.49 -0.02
C ASN A 423 24.51 -26.73 1.32
N ILE A 424 23.35 -26.77 1.97
CA ILE A 424 22.96 -25.87 3.08
C ILE A 424 23.99 -25.88 4.21
N PHE A 425 24.59 -27.04 4.49
CA PHE A 425 25.60 -27.19 5.54
C PHE A 425 26.92 -26.47 5.23
N GLU A 426 27.38 -26.47 3.98
CA GLU A 426 28.56 -25.70 3.59
C GLU A 426 28.26 -24.20 3.58
N GLY A 427 27.08 -23.80 3.11
CA GLY A 427 26.62 -22.42 3.14
C GLY A 427 26.58 -21.83 4.55
N VAL A 428 26.04 -22.59 5.51
CA VAL A 428 26.00 -22.21 6.94
C VAL A 428 27.41 -22.12 7.52
N LYS A 429 28.30 -23.08 7.21
CA LYS A 429 29.69 -23.07 7.70
C LYS A 429 30.48 -21.87 7.16
N ILE A 430 30.31 -21.53 5.88
CA ILE A 430 30.97 -20.37 5.25
C ILE A 430 30.42 -19.06 5.86
N ALA A 431 29.09 -18.95 6.01
CA ALA A 431 28.48 -17.78 6.63
C ALA A 431 28.94 -17.58 8.08
N LEU A 432 29.03 -18.66 8.86
CA LEU A 432 29.56 -18.66 10.22
C LEU A 432 31.00 -18.14 10.29
N ASN A 433 31.90 -18.68 9.47
CA ASN A 433 33.30 -18.27 9.48
C ASN A 433 33.46 -16.79 9.09
N LEU A 434 32.73 -16.33 8.06
CA LEU A 434 32.76 -14.93 7.63
C LEU A 434 32.20 -13.97 8.69
N LEU A 435 31.15 -14.37 9.41
CA LEU A 435 30.60 -13.57 10.50
C LEU A 435 31.60 -13.48 11.67
N PHE A 436 32.22 -14.59 12.06
CA PHE A 436 33.20 -14.61 13.15
C PHE A 436 34.47 -13.81 12.84
N ASP A 437 34.97 -13.86 11.61
CA ASP A 437 36.16 -13.09 11.21
C ASP A 437 35.91 -11.57 11.24
N LYS A 438 34.68 -11.12 11.01
CA LYS A 438 34.31 -9.68 11.04
C LYS A 438 34.12 -9.14 12.46
N LEU A 439 33.98 -10.01 13.45
CA LEU A 439 33.77 -9.66 14.87
C LEU A 439 35.06 -9.66 15.69
N ARG A 440 36.17 -10.03 15.05
CA ARG A 440 37.53 -9.97 15.58
C ARG A 440 38.16 -8.65 15.21
#